data_AF-A0A2N2K8A0-F1
#
_entry.id   AF-A0A2N2K8A0-F1
#
_cell.length_a   1.000
_cell.length_b   1.000
_cell.length_c   1.000
_cell.angle_alpha   90.00
_cell.angle_beta   90.00
_cell.angle_gamma   90.00
#
_symmetry.space_group_name_H-M   'P 1'
#
loop_
_entity.id
_entity.type
_entity.pdbx_description
1 polymer ?
#
loop_
_entity_poly.entity_id
_entity_poly.type
_entity_poly.pdbx_seq_one_letter_code
_entity_poly.pdbx_strand_id
1 'polypeptide(L)'
;MHTETVRINVILPKDLIKSVNKIAGPRSRSYLIAESLREYIRKIEQNELDKRLEYGYRASAEESILLADEFKDINLEGCDEY
;
A
#
# COMPACT_ATOMS: atom_id res chain seq x y z
N MET A 1 -5.51 11.74 21.49
CA MET A 1 -5.88 10.38 21.09
C MET A 1 -5.10 9.41 21.96
N HIS A 2 -5.78 8.64 22.82
CA HIS A 2 -5.11 7.57 23.56
C HIS A 2 -4.79 6.45 22.58
N THR A 3 -3.53 6.31 22.20
CA THR A 3 -3.09 5.15 21.41
C THR A 3 -3.08 3.96 22.36
N GLU A 4 -4.05 3.06 22.22
CA GLU A 4 -3.99 1.77 22.93
C GLU A 4 -2.75 1.03 22.46
N THR A 5 -1.86 0.70 23.39
CA THR A 5 -0.61 0.00 23.09
C THR A 5 -0.65 -1.39 23.70
N VAL A 6 -0.28 -2.39 22.90
CA VAL A 6 -0.16 -3.78 23.35
C VAL A 6 1.31 -4.12 23.51
N ARG A 7 1.68 -4.69 24.66
CA ARG A 7 3.05 -5.16 24.89
C ARG A 7 3.24 -6.53 24.24
N ILE A 8 4.17 -6.61 23.30
CA ILE A 8 4.51 -7.85 22.58
C ILE A 8 5.96 -8.20 22.91
N ASN A 9 6.23 -9.48 23.21
CA ASN A 9 7.59 -9.99 23.35
C ASN A 9 8.02 -10.65 22.04
N VAL A 10 9.10 -10.16 21.43
CA VAL A 10 9.64 -10.69 20.17
C VAL A 10 11.13 -10.95 20.30
N ILE A 11 11.63 -11.93 19.55
CA ILE A 11 13.06 -12.23 19.43
C ILE A 11 13.58 -11.54 18.19
N LEU A 12 14.64 -10.74 18.32
CA LEU A 12 15.26 -10.03 17.22
C LEU A 12 16.76 -10.34 17.15
N PRO A 13 17.36 -10.41 15.94
CA PRO A 13 18.80 -10.57 15.78
C PRO A 13 19.60 -9.50 16.52
N LYS A 14 20.75 -9.89 17.09
CA LYS A 14 21.57 -9.00 17.92
C LYS A 14 22.10 -7.80 17.14
N ASP A 15 22.52 -8.02 15.91
CA ASP A 15 22.95 -7.02 14.96
C ASP A 15 21.82 -6.04 14.62
N LEU A 16 20.60 -6.53 14.41
CA LEU A 16 19.44 -5.68 14.14
C LEU A 16 19.13 -4.77 15.33
N ILE A 17 19.17 -5.29 16.56
CA ILE A 17 18.97 -4.46 17.76
C ILE A 17 20.08 -3.42 17.93
N LYS A 18 21.32 -3.72 17.57
CA LYS A 18 22.40 -2.71 17.56
C LYS A 18 22.08 -1.58 16.59
N SER A 19 21.61 -1.90 15.38
CA SER A 19 21.19 -0.90 14.39
C SER A 19 20.00 -0.08 14.87
N VAL A 20 18.98 -0.74 15.44
CA VAL A 20 17.83 -0.07 16.05
C VAL A 20 18.27 0.88 17.16
N ASN A 21 19.15 0.46 18.07
CA ASN A 21 19.63 1.31 19.17
C ASN A 21 20.54 2.46 18.68
N LYS A 22 21.20 2.32 17.53
CA LYS A 22 22.01 3.39 16.93
C LYS A 22 21.13 4.50 16.33
N ILE A 23 20.00 4.11 15.73
CA ILE A 23 19.07 5.02 15.05
C ILE A 23 18.04 5.58 16.03
N ALA A 24 17.41 4.72 16.81
CA ALA A 24 16.49 5.10 17.86
C ALA A 24 17.29 5.64 19.06
N GLY A 25 17.15 6.94 19.33
CA GLY A 25 17.59 7.51 20.59
C GLY A 25 16.96 6.84 21.83
N PRO A 26 17.29 7.34 23.04
CA PRO A 26 16.74 6.80 24.27
C PRO A 26 15.20 6.79 24.25
N ARG A 27 14.59 5.67 24.64
CA ARG A 27 13.13 5.48 24.75
C ARG A 27 12.32 5.53 23.44
N SER A 28 12.94 5.61 22.26
CA SER A 28 12.22 5.62 20.97
C SER A 28 12.23 4.30 20.20
N ARG A 29 12.74 3.21 20.79
CA ARG A 29 12.83 1.89 20.13
C ARG A 29 11.47 1.34 19.72
N SER A 30 10.51 1.34 20.65
CA SER A 30 9.16 0.86 20.35
C SER A 30 8.48 1.70 19.28
N TYR A 31 8.74 3.01 19.27
CA TYR A 31 8.25 3.92 18.24
C TYR A 31 8.85 3.59 16.87
N LEU A 32 10.18 3.45 16.79
CA LEU A 32 10.86 3.11 15.53
C LEU A 32 10.40 1.76 14.98
N ILE A 33 10.26 0.74 15.84
CA ILE A 33 9.76 -0.58 15.45
C ILE A 33 8.32 -0.46 14.94
N ALA A 34 7.45 0.26 15.65
CA ALA A 34 6.06 0.42 15.26
C ALA A 34 5.89 1.17 13.93
N GLU A 35 6.64 2.25 13.71
CA GLU A 35 6.63 2.96 12.42
C GLU A 35 7.16 2.09 11.28
N SER A 36 8.25 1.36 11.53
CA SER A 36 8.81 0.45 10.51
C SER A 36 7.82 -0.65 10.12
N LEU A 37 7.09 -1.20 11.09
CA LEU A 37 6.04 -2.18 10.83
C LEU A 37 4.85 -1.57 10.08
N ARG A 38 4.41 -0.35 10.43
CA ARG A 38 3.36 0.36 9.70
C ARG A 38 3.72 0.56 8.23
N GLU A 39 4.92 1.06 7.97
CA GLU A 39 5.41 1.28 6.60
C GLU A 39 5.52 -0.03 5.83
N TYR A 40 5.98 -1.10 6.48
CA TYR A 40 6.07 -2.42 5.84
C TYR A 40 4.70 -3.01 5.51
N ILE A 41 3.73 -2.94 6.43
CA ILE A 41 2.35 -3.40 6.21
C ILE A 41 1.71 -2.61 5.06
N ARG A 42 1.82 -1.28 5.06
CA ARG A 42 1.27 -0.44 3.98
C ARG A 42 1.82 -0.86 2.61
N LYS A 43 3.12 -1.17 2.52
CA LYS A 43 3.74 -1.64 1.26
C LYS A 43 3.20 -3.00 0.83
N ILE A 44 2.96 -3.92 1.76
CA ILE A 44 2.35 -5.21 1.45
C ILE A 44 0.94 -5.01 0.89
N GLU A 45 0.12 -4.24 1.59
CA GLU A 45 -1.27 -3.96 1.19
C GLU A 45 -1.34 -3.29 -0.19
N GLN A 46 -0.47 -2.31 -0.45
CA GLN A 46 -0.38 -1.66 -1.75
C GLN A 46 0.00 -2.65 -2.86
N ASN A 47 1.03 -3.48 -2.63
CA ASN A 47 1.44 -4.48 -3.63
C ASN A 47 0.34 -5.53 -3.89
N GLU A 48 -0.44 -5.89 -2.88
CA GLU A 48 -1.58 -6.80 -3.05
C GLU A 48 -2.70 -6.13 -3.85
N LEU A 49 -2.98 -4.86 -3.59
CA LEU A 49 -3.96 -4.09 -4.35
C LEU A 49 -3.56 -3.97 -5.82
N ASP A 50 -2.30 -3.62 -6.09
CA ASP A 50 -1.78 -3.49 -7.46
C ASP A 50 -1.92 -4.80 -8.25
N LYS A 51 -1.60 -5.94 -7.62
CA LYS A 51 -1.81 -7.26 -8.23
C LYS A 51 -3.26 -7.57 -8.53
N ARG A 52 -4.18 -7.20 -7.62
CA ARG A 52 -5.62 -7.41 -7.82
C ARG A 52 -6.14 -6.54 -8.96
N LEU A 53 -5.70 -5.28 -9.04
CA LEU A 53 -6.04 -4.38 -10.13
C LEU A 53 -5.52 -4.92 -11.46
N GLU A 54 -4.25 -5.30 -11.53
CA GLU A 54 -3.65 -5.90 -12.73
C GLU A 54 -4.43 -7.13 -13.20
N TYR A 55 -4.78 -8.02 -12.27
CA TYR A 55 -5.59 -9.19 -12.59
C TYR A 55 -6.98 -8.81 -13.10
N GLY A 56 -7.66 -7.88 -12.42
CA GLY A 56 -8.98 -7.39 -12.82
C GLY A 56 -8.97 -6.80 -14.22
N TYR A 57 -8.04 -5.89 -14.50
CA TYR A 57 -7.89 -5.27 -15.82
C TYR A 57 -7.60 -6.29 -16.91
N ARG A 58 -6.77 -7.30 -16.64
CA ARG A 58 -6.52 -8.38 -17.61
C ARG A 58 -7.76 -9.24 -17.84
N ALA A 59 -8.48 -9.58 -16.77
CA ALA A 59 -9.66 -10.42 -16.85
C ALA A 59 -10.81 -9.74 -17.61
N SER A 60 -10.97 -8.43 -17.47
CA SER A 60 -12.01 -7.65 -18.15
C SER A 60 -11.55 -7.00 -19.46
N ALA A 61 -10.35 -7.31 -19.94
CA ALA A 61 -9.75 -6.61 -21.08
C ALA A 61 -10.58 -6.75 -22.36
N GLU A 62 -11.02 -7.97 -22.68
CA GLU A 62 -11.82 -8.24 -23.88
C GLU A 62 -13.18 -7.54 -23.82
N GLU A 63 -13.89 -7.65 -22.71
CA GLU A 63 -15.17 -6.95 -22.48
C GLU A 63 -14.99 -5.43 -22.56
N SER A 64 -13.91 -4.89 -22.00
CA SER A 64 -13.64 -3.44 -22.02
C SER A 64 -13.35 -2.94 -23.44
N ILE A 65 -12.64 -3.73 -24.25
CA ILE A 65 -12.38 -3.40 -25.66
C ILE A 65 -13.67 -3.43 -26.48
N LEU A 66 -14.51 -4.46 -26.27
CA LEU A 66 -15.79 -4.58 -26.95
C LEU A 66 -16.71 -3.40 -26.61
N LEU A 67 -16.82 -3.07 -25.31
CA LEU A 67 -17.60 -1.92 -24.87
C LEU A 67 -17.06 -0.60 -25.42
N ALA A 68 -15.73 -0.44 -25.50
CA ALA A 68 -15.13 0.76 -26.08
C ALA A 68 -15.42 0.89 -27.59
N ASP A 69 -15.48 -0.23 -28.33
CA ASP A 69 -15.81 -0.23 -29.75
C ASP A 69 -17.30 0.05 -29.98
N GLU A 70 -18.19 -0.51 -29.17
CA GLU A 70 -19.65 -0.25 -29.24
C GLU A 70 -20.01 1.23 -29.07
N PHE A 71 -19.22 1.98 -28.28
CA PHE A 71 -19.48 3.38 -27.97
C PHE A 71 -18.59 4.35 -28.77
N LYS A 72 -17.80 3.84 -29.72
CA LYS A 72 -16.82 4.62 -30.50
C LYS A 72 -17.45 5.70 -31.37
N ASP A 73 -18.66 5.46 -31.86
CA ASP A 73 -19.39 6.37 -32.76
C ASP A 73 -20.27 7.39 -32.01
N ILE A 74 -20.30 7.34 -30.66
CA ILE A 74 -20.98 8.36 -29.87
C ILE A 74 -20.08 9.61 -29.83
N ASN A 75 -20.44 10.60 -30.63
CA ASN A 75 -19.75 11.88 -30.72
C ASN A 75 -19.76 12.58 -29.34
N LEU A 76 -18.58 12.91 -28.81
CA LEU A 76 -18.40 13.70 -27.57
C LEU A 76 -18.66 15.19 -27.83
N GLU A 77 -19.83 15.53 -28.39
CA GLU A 77 -20.27 16.93 -28.48
C GLU A 77 -20.48 17.46 -27.06
N GLY A 78 -19.53 18.29 -26.59
CA GLY A 78 -19.59 18.97 -25.30
C GLY A 78 -18.49 18.65 -24.28
N CYS A 79 -17.46 17.87 -24.64
CA CYS A 79 -16.33 17.59 -23.73
C CYS A 79 -15.24 18.68 -23.67
N ASP A 80 -15.40 19.79 -24.39
CA ASP A 80 -14.40 20.87 -24.47
C ASP A 80 -14.59 21.99 -23.43
N GLU A 81 -15.63 21.94 -22.60
CA GLU A 81 -15.85 22.95 -21.56
C GLU A 81 -15.61 22.37 -20.16
N TYR A 82 -14.35 22.39 -19.68
CA TYR A 82 -13.98 22.65 -18.28
C TYR A 82 -12.46 22.85 -18.10
#